data_AF-E1KNH9-F1
#
_entry.id   AF-E1KNH9-F1
#
_cell.length_a   1.000
_cell.length_b   1.000
_cell.length_c   1.000
_cell.angle_alpha   90.00
_cell.angle_beta   90.00
_cell.angle_gamma   90.00
#
_symmetry.space_group_name_H-M   'P 1'
#
loop_
_entity.id
_entity.type
_entity.pdbx_description
1 polymer ?
#
loop_
_entity_poly.entity_id
_entity_poly.type
_entity_poly.pdbx_seq_one_letter_code
_entity_poly.pdbx_strand_id
1 'polypeptide(L)'
;MFVRKKKYPSGNIGVIVVEKIGGKMKELTAIGVAYNEGEVENLVIEAKEWISRENSRRQPQLDLFGEEREACDHEREEVRRVLSNVSNIFLNGCDLILDRTFDRVGFNRIDDDVFRKLVKARLAYPTSKAATV
;
A
#
# COMPACT_ATOMS: atom_id res chain seq x y z
N MET A 1 24.20 12.63 -3.65
CA MET A 1 24.76 12.49 -5.02
C MET A 1 23.61 12.34 -6.02
N PHE A 2 23.76 12.81 -7.25
CA PHE A 2 22.75 12.63 -8.30
C PHE A 2 23.37 12.52 -9.70
N VAL A 3 22.62 11.92 -10.62
CA VAL A 3 23.03 11.73 -12.01
C VAL A 3 22.76 13.01 -12.80
N ARG A 4 23.75 13.51 -13.54
CA ARG A 4 23.63 14.65 -14.44
C ARG A 4 23.98 14.21 -15.85
N LYS A 5 23.10 14.54 -16.80
CA LYS A 5 23.33 14.37 -18.24
C LYS A 5 24.00 15.64 -18.78
N LYS A 6 25.21 15.52 -19.30
CA LYS A 6 26.01 16.61 -19.87
C LYS A 6 26.03 16.46 -21.39
N LYS A 7 25.40 17.39 -22.11
CA LYS A 7 25.39 17.39 -23.59
C LYS A 7 26.69 18.02 -24.11
N TYR A 8 27.35 17.33 -25.05
CA TYR A 8 28.55 17.82 -25.71
C TYR A 8 28.23 18.47 -27.06
N PRO A 9 29.07 19.39 -27.56
CA PRO A 9 28.91 19.98 -28.89
C PRO A 9 28.89 18.97 -30.04
N SER A 10 29.47 17.78 -29.84
CA SER A 10 29.47 16.67 -30.81
C SER A 10 28.13 15.93 -30.92
N GLY A 11 27.11 16.30 -30.14
CA GLY A 11 25.82 15.61 -30.08
C GLY A 11 25.75 14.48 -29.03
N ASN A 12 26.89 14.07 -28.48
CA ASN A 12 26.95 12.99 -27.50
C ASN A 12 26.48 13.44 -26.11
N ILE A 13 25.98 12.50 -25.31
CA ILE A 13 25.49 12.76 -23.95
C ILE A 13 26.39 12.03 -22.96
N GLY A 14 27.15 12.78 -22.16
CA GLY A 14 27.89 12.23 -21.02
C GLY A 14 26.98 12.05 -19.81
N VAL A 15 27.09 10.92 -19.13
CA VAL A 15 26.44 10.65 -17.85
C VAL A 15 27.48 10.75 -16.74
N ILE A 16 27.30 11.72 -15.84
CA ILE A 16 28.22 11.99 -14.73
C ILE A 16 27.47 11.98 -13.40
N VAL A 17 28.14 11.54 -12.34
CA VAL A 17 27.62 11.62 -10.98
C VAL A 17 28.19 12.85 -10.28
N VAL A 18 27.31 13.67 -9.72
CA VAL A 18 27.66 14.95 -9.11
C VAL A 18 27.16 14.99 -7.67
N GLU A 19 27.88 15.69 -6.81
CA GLU A 19 27.51 15.93 -5.43
C GLU A 19 27.61 17.42 -5.11
N LYS A 20 26.65 17.94 -4.35
CA LYS A 20 26.67 19.32 -3.89
C LYS A 20 27.28 19.37 -2.49
N ILE A 21 28.47 19.95 -2.37
CA ILE A 21 29.20 20.09 -1.10
C ILE A 21 29.46 21.59 -0.88
N GLY A 22 29.01 22.12 0.26
CA GLY A 22 29.22 23.54 0.60
C GLY A 22 28.65 24.52 -0.44
N GLY A 23 27.50 24.20 -1.04
CA GLY A 23 26.87 25.03 -2.08
C GLY A 23 27.48 24.89 -3.48
N LYS A 24 28.65 24.27 -3.63
CA LYS A 24 29.33 24.04 -4.92
C LYS A 24 29.04 22.64 -5.44
N MET A 25 29.01 22.52 -6.77
CA MET A 25 28.82 21.24 -7.46
C MET A 25 30.18 20.60 -7.72
N LYS A 26 30.40 19.40 -7.19
CA LYS A 26 31.62 18.61 -7.38
C LYS A 26 31.30 17.37 -8.20
N GLU A 27 31.98 17.21 -9.33
CA GLU A 27 31.90 15.99 -10.15
C GLU A 27 32.66 14.87 -9.40
N LEU A 28 32.00 13.72 -9.17
CA LEU A 28 32.58 12.58 -8.45
C LEU A 28 33.18 11.57 -9.41
N THR A 29 32.39 11.13 -10.39
CA THR A 29 32.84 10.19 -11.42
C THR A 29 32.06 10.41 -12.71
N ALA A 30 32.71 10.11 -13.84
CA ALA A 30 32.04 10.00 -15.12
C ALA A 30 31.78 8.52 -15.38
N ILE A 31 30.51 8.17 -15.66
CA ILE A 31 30.10 6.78 -15.90
C ILE A 31 30.38 6.41 -17.35
N GLY A 32 30.05 7.31 -18.28
CA GLY A 32 30.33 7.11 -19.69
C GLY A 32 29.78 8.21 -20.58
N VAL A 33 29.98 8.05 -21.88
CA VAL A 33 29.44 8.90 -22.94
C VAL A 33 28.60 8.02 -23.86
N ALA A 34 27.32 8.35 -24.00
CA ALA A 34 26.38 7.66 -24.88
C ALA A 34 26.18 8.44 -26.18
N TYR A 35 25.95 7.67 -27.25
CA TYR A 35 25.70 8.17 -28.61
C TYR A 35 24.23 8.02 -29.00
N ASN A 36 23.47 7.18 -28.28
CA ASN A 36 22.04 6.95 -28.50
C ASN A 36 21.24 7.06 -27.19
N GLU A 37 19.94 7.33 -27.29
CA GLU A 37 19.06 7.55 -26.14
C GLU A 37 18.89 6.29 -25.27
N GLY A 38 18.87 5.09 -25.88
CA GLY A 38 18.84 3.83 -25.15
C GLY A 38 20.13 3.56 -24.34
N GLU A 39 21.30 3.96 -24.87
CA GLU A 39 22.56 3.86 -24.14
C GLU A 39 22.60 4.82 -22.94
N VAL A 40 22.01 6.01 -23.08
CA VAL A 40 21.88 6.96 -21.97
C VAL A 40 21.11 6.35 -20.81
N GLU A 41 20.06 5.59 -21.09
CA GLU A 41 19.23 4.98 -20.04
C GLU A 41 19.99 3.89 -19.28
N ASN A 42 20.73 3.05 -19.99
CA ASN A 42 21.63 2.05 -19.38
C ASN A 42 22.71 2.71 -18.51
N LEU A 43 23.38 3.76 -19.01
CA LEU A 43 24.38 4.50 -18.23
C LEU A 43 23.76 5.22 -17.01
N VAL A 44 22.49 5.63 -17.07
CA VAL A 44 21.79 6.20 -15.93
C VAL A 44 21.48 5.15 -14.87
N ILE A 45 21.13 3.92 -15.27
CA ILE A 45 20.94 2.80 -14.34
C ILE A 45 22.26 2.48 -13.64
N GLU A 46 23.35 2.33 -14.39
CA GLU A 46 24.68 2.10 -13.83
C GLU A 46 25.12 3.24 -12.89
N ALA A 47 24.84 4.49 -13.26
CA ALA A 47 25.11 5.64 -12.41
C ALA A 47 24.34 5.59 -11.08
N LYS A 48 23.07 5.14 -11.10
CA LYS A 48 22.26 4.96 -9.88
C LYS A 48 22.80 3.83 -9.00
N GLU A 49 23.18 2.71 -9.59
CA GLU A 49 23.81 1.61 -8.87
C GLU A 49 25.13 2.02 -8.24
N TRP A 50 25.94 2.80 -8.97
CA TRP A 50 27.16 3.39 -8.44
C TRP A 50 26.87 4.31 -7.25
N ILE A 51 25.88 5.20 -7.36
CA ILE A 51 25.45 6.06 -6.24
C ILE A 51 25.01 5.22 -5.04
N SER A 52 24.26 4.14 -5.25
CA SER A 52 23.80 3.26 -4.17
C SER A 52 24.99 2.62 -3.45
N ARG A 53 25.93 2.03 -4.20
CA ARG A 53 27.15 1.43 -3.63
C ARG A 53 28.01 2.45 -2.89
N GLU A 54 28.17 3.64 -3.47
CA GLU A 54 28.97 4.71 -2.87
C GLU A 54 28.31 5.27 -1.61
N ASN A 55 26.97 5.38 -1.58
CA ASN A 55 26.21 5.73 -0.38
C ASN A 55 26.39 4.67 0.70
N SER A 56 26.20 3.38 0.40
CA SER A 56 26.39 2.30 1.38
C SER A 56 27.81 2.26 1.93
N ARG A 57 28.83 2.62 1.12
CA ARG A 57 30.22 2.74 1.56
C ARG A 57 30.45 3.92 2.51
N ARG A 58 29.92 5.11 2.18
CA ARG A 58 30.12 6.35 2.98
C ARG A 58 29.24 6.39 4.22
N GLN A 59 28.05 5.83 4.11
CA GLN A 59 27.00 5.80 5.10
C GLN A 59 26.45 4.37 5.09
N PRO A 60 27.03 3.46 5.89
CA PRO A 60 26.42 2.16 6.11
C PRO A 60 25.01 2.42 6.63
N GLN A 61 23.99 2.10 5.82
CA GLN A 61 22.63 2.17 6.28
C GLN A 61 22.45 1.05 7.29
N LEU A 62 22.44 1.41 8.57
CA LEU A 62 22.06 0.50 9.62
C LEU A 62 20.54 0.37 9.53
N ASP A 63 20.08 -0.71 8.88
CA ASP A 63 18.66 -1.02 8.84
C ASP A 63 18.26 -1.59 10.20
N LEU A 64 17.91 -0.70 11.12
CA LEU A 64 17.52 -1.04 12.47
C LEU A 64 16.20 -1.82 12.54
N PHE A 65 15.40 -1.78 11.47
CA PHE A 65 14.03 -2.30 11.45
C PHE A 65 13.73 -3.15 10.20
N GLY A 66 14.75 -3.62 9.48
CA GLY A 66 14.57 -4.35 8.23
C GLY A 66 13.79 -5.64 8.41
N GLU A 67 14.19 -6.43 9.41
CA GLU A 67 13.52 -7.69 9.77
C GLU A 67 12.07 -7.47 10.19
N GLU A 68 11.80 -6.44 11.00
CA GLU A 68 10.44 -6.12 11.46
C GLU A 68 9.56 -5.60 10.32
N ARG A 69 10.15 -4.87 9.37
CA ARG A 69 9.45 -4.39 8.18
C ARG A 69 9.10 -5.54 7.24
N GLU A 70 10.04 -6.45 6.98
CA GLU A 70 9.80 -7.67 6.20
C GLU A 70 8.73 -8.55 6.85
N ALA A 71 8.77 -8.71 8.18
CA ALA A 71 7.75 -9.44 8.92
C ALA A 71 6.36 -8.79 8.77
N CYS A 72 6.28 -7.46 8.89
CA CYS A 72 5.02 -6.72 8.73
C CYS A 72 4.47 -6.84 7.29
N ASP A 73 5.33 -6.76 6.28
CA ASP A 73 4.91 -6.91 4.89
C ASP A 73 4.44 -8.34 4.60
N HIS A 74 5.09 -9.35 5.19
CA HIS A 74 4.63 -10.74 5.12
C HIS A 74 3.27 -10.95 5.80
N GLU A 75 3.06 -10.39 7.00
CA GLU A 75 1.76 -10.43 7.69
C GLU A 75 0.66 -9.77 6.84
N ARG A 76 0.95 -8.64 6.19
CA ARG A 76 0.00 -7.95 5.32
C ARG A 76 -0.36 -8.77 4.10
N GLU A 77 0.60 -9.43 3.47
CA GLU A 77 0.38 -10.30 2.32
C GLU A 77 -0.54 -11.48 2.71
N GLU A 78 -0.28 -12.10 3.87
CA GLU A 78 -1.11 -13.18 4.42
C GLU A 78 -2.54 -12.71 4.74
N VAL A 79 -2.72 -11.56 5.40
CA VAL A 79 -4.05 -10.99 5.65
C VAL A 79 -4.78 -10.72 4.33
N ARG A 80 -4.09 -10.15 3.35
CA ARG A 80 -4.65 -9.87 2.02
C ARG A 80 -5.08 -11.16 1.32
N ARG A 81 -4.30 -12.23 1.42
CA ARG A 81 -4.62 -13.55 0.90
C ARG A 81 -5.83 -14.17 1.58
N VAL A 82 -5.96 -14.05 2.90
CA VAL A 82 -7.15 -14.52 3.63
C VAL A 82 -8.38 -13.76 3.17
N LEU A 83 -8.30 -12.43 3.10
CA LEU A 83 -9.42 -11.59 2.69
C LEU A 83 -9.82 -11.79 1.22
N SER A 84 -8.88 -12.04 0.32
CA SER A 84 -9.20 -12.31 -1.09
C SER A 84 -9.91 -13.65 -1.29
N ASN A 85 -9.78 -14.59 -0.36
CA ASN A 85 -10.51 -15.84 -0.34
C ASN A 85 -11.90 -15.72 0.29
N VAL A 86 -12.25 -14.57 0.90
CA VAL A 86 -13.59 -14.33 1.44
C VAL A 86 -14.52 -13.98 0.28
N SER A 87 -15.29 -14.98 -0.17
CA SER A 87 -16.24 -14.83 -1.28
C SER A 87 -17.54 -14.13 -0.88
N ASN A 88 -17.98 -14.28 0.36
CA ASN A 88 -19.22 -13.67 0.87
C ASN A 88 -19.11 -13.35 2.36
N ILE A 89 -19.47 -12.12 2.74
CA ILE A 89 -19.65 -11.71 4.13
C ILE A 89 -21.16 -11.68 4.40
N PHE A 90 -21.68 -12.69 5.09
CA PHE A 90 -23.09 -12.73 5.48
C PHE A 90 -23.33 -11.87 6.72
N LEU A 91 -24.09 -10.79 6.56
CA LEU A 91 -24.50 -9.89 7.64
C LEU A 91 -25.72 -10.47 8.40
N ASN A 92 -25.59 -11.69 8.91
CA ASN A 92 -26.67 -12.43 9.60
C ASN A 92 -26.70 -12.19 11.12
N GLY A 93 -25.92 -11.23 11.62
CA GLY A 93 -25.79 -10.98 13.06
C GLY A 93 -27.12 -10.63 13.74
N CYS A 94 -27.94 -9.80 13.08
CA CYS A 94 -29.26 -9.44 13.59
C CYS A 94 -30.20 -10.65 13.64
N ASP A 95 -30.21 -11.49 12.62
CA ASP A 95 -31.05 -12.70 12.60
C ASP A 95 -30.61 -13.69 13.68
N LEU A 96 -29.30 -13.92 13.87
CA LEU A 96 -28.77 -14.81 14.91
C LEU A 96 -29.20 -14.43 16.33
N ILE A 97 -29.30 -13.13 16.62
CA ILE A 97 -29.71 -12.62 17.92
C ILE A 97 -31.23 -12.57 18.03
N LEU A 98 -31.91 -12.01 17.04
CA LEU A 98 -33.34 -11.74 17.08
C LEU A 98 -34.18 -13.01 16.92
N ASP A 99 -33.71 -14.04 16.20
CA ASP A 99 -34.42 -15.31 16.13
C ASP A 99 -34.49 -16.00 17.50
N ARG A 100 -33.37 -16.01 18.24
CA ARG A 100 -33.34 -16.57 19.60
C ARG A 100 -34.25 -15.82 20.56
N THR A 101 -34.33 -14.49 20.46
CA THR A 101 -35.21 -13.71 21.33
C THR A 101 -36.68 -13.86 20.94
N PHE A 102 -36.99 -13.89 19.65
CA PHE A 102 -38.35 -14.12 19.13
C PHE A 102 -38.91 -15.46 19.63
N ASP A 103 -38.10 -16.52 19.58
CA ASP A 103 -38.48 -17.85 20.06
C ASP A 103 -38.65 -17.89 21.59
N ARG A 104 -37.75 -17.23 22.33
CA ARG A 104 -37.80 -17.17 23.81
C ARG A 104 -39.00 -16.40 24.36
N VAL A 105 -39.46 -15.37 23.65
CA VAL A 105 -40.67 -14.63 24.03
C VAL A 105 -41.93 -15.47 23.74
N GLY A 106 -41.82 -16.54 22.95
CA GLY A 106 -42.92 -17.44 22.62
C GLY A 106 -43.73 -17.00 21.41
N PHE A 107 -43.26 -16.01 20.65
CA PHE A 107 -43.89 -15.59 19.40
C PHE A 107 -43.75 -16.61 18.28
N ASN A 108 -42.91 -17.64 18.46
CA ASN A 108 -42.86 -18.81 17.57
C ASN A 108 -44.18 -19.61 17.51
N ARG A 109 -45.15 -19.34 18.39
CA ARG A 109 -46.49 -19.95 18.34
C ARG A 109 -47.38 -19.34 17.26
N ILE A 110 -46.99 -18.20 16.70
CA ILE A 110 -47.66 -17.56 15.57
C ILE A 110 -46.97 -18.09 14.30
N ASP A 111 -47.66 -18.96 13.57
CA ASP A 111 -47.16 -19.59 12.34
C ASP A 111 -47.28 -18.63 11.14
N ASP A 112 -46.58 -17.50 11.23
CA ASP A 112 -46.52 -16.47 10.19
C ASP A 112 -45.07 -15.97 10.01
N ASP A 113 -44.45 -16.43 8.92
CA ASP A 113 -43.09 -16.05 8.52
C ASP A 113 -42.97 -14.57 8.14
N VAL A 114 -44.04 -13.97 7.61
CA VAL A 114 -44.06 -12.55 7.25
C VAL A 114 -44.04 -11.71 8.53
N PHE A 115 -44.83 -12.10 9.53
CA PHE A 115 -44.83 -11.46 10.84
C PHE A 115 -43.45 -11.50 11.51
N ARG A 116 -42.80 -12.68 11.53
CA ARG A 116 -41.44 -12.85 12.07
C ARG A 116 -40.45 -11.90 11.37
N LYS A 117 -40.47 -11.83 10.04
CA LYS A 117 -39.59 -10.94 9.26
C LYS A 117 -39.86 -9.46 9.53
N LEU A 118 -41.13 -9.05 9.67
CA LEU A 118 -41.50 -7.67 9.97
C LEU A 118 -41.06 -7.22 11.36
N VAL A 119 -41.21 -8.06 12.38
CA VAL A 119 -40.74 -7.77 13.74
C VAL A 119 -39.22 -7.60 13.74
N LYS A 120 -38.49 -8.53 13.09
CA LYS A 120 -37.03 -8.44 12.97
C LYS A 120 -36.59 -7.18 12.25
N ALA A 121 -37.23 -6.83 11.13
CA ALA A 121 -36.94 -5.60 10.39
C ALA A 121 -37.21 -4.33 11.23
N ARG A 122 -38.29 -4.31 12.02
CA ARG A 122 -38.64 -3.17 12.89
C ARG A 122 -37.63 -2.95 14.02
N LEU A 123 -37.12 -4.04 14.60
CA LEU A 123 -36.13 -4.01 15.68
C LEU A 123 -34.71 -3.71 15.16
N ALA A 124 -34.33 -4.29 14.03
CA ALA A 124 -33.01 -4.07 13.42
C ALA A 124 -32.88 -2.68 12.78
N TYR A 125 -33.97 -2.17 12.21
CA TYR A 125 -34.01 -0.87 11.53
C TYR A 125 -35.15 -0.01 12.08
N PRO A 126 -34.98 0.57 13.28
CA PRO A 126 -35.98 1.46 13.84
C PRO A 126 -36.09 2.72 12.99
N THR A 127 -37.11 2.80 12.12
CA THR A 127 -37.53 4.06 11.52
C THR A 127 -38.01 4.98 12.64
N SER A 128 -37.16 5.93 12.96
CA SER A 128 -37.44 7.04 13.86
C SER A 128 -38.43 7.99 13.20
N LYS A 129 -39.55 8.27 13.88
CA LYS A 129 -40.23 9.57 13.78
C LYS A 129 -39.93 10.44 15.01
N ALA A 130 -39.13 9.96 15.96
CA ALA A 130 -38.96 10.58 17.28
C ALA A 130 -37.63 11.33 17.47
N ALA A 131 -36.78 11.43 16.43
CA ALA A 131 -35.50 12.14 16.47
C ALA A 131 -35.44 13.27 15.42
N THR A 132 -36.48 14.09 15.38
CA THR A 132 -36.43 15.45 14.80
C THR A 132 -37.01 16.39 15.84
N VAL A 133 -36.26 16.62 16.91
CA VAL A 133 -36.27 17.84 17.73
C VAL A 133 -34.82 18.13 18.09
#